data_AF-A0A4Y2F9P3-F1
#
_entry.id   AF-A0A4Y2F9P3-F1
#
_cell.length_a   1.000
_cell.length_b   1.000
_cell.length_c   1.000
_cell.angle_alpha   90.00
_cell.angle_beta   90.00
_cell.angle_gamma   90.00
#
_symmetry.space_group_name_H-M   'P 1'
#
loop_
_entity.id
_entity.type
_entity.pdbx_description
1 polymer ?
#
loop_
_entity_poly.entity_id
_entity_poly.type
_entity_poly.pdbx_seq_one_letter_code
_entity_poly.pdbx_strand_id
1 'polypeptide(L)'
;MKRDFVTFVRSLPSGVFRIKTQLLMRKDFKNFKYPILLPSDHIVVQKMIMHKHKTLSHCEVQTLMSILREEFWILKSRRTIRKAIKTCTVCRRFEAKHPEVQAAPLPEDRLRDFATFETTGIDLAGPLYLRDGSKAWSFYTLVQFTVLYILN
;
A
#
# COMPACT_ATOMS: atom_id res chain seq x y z
N MET A 1 2.45 10.55 -29.87
CA MET A 1 2.16 9.33 -30.65
C MET A 1 0.80 8.76 -30.25
N LYS A 2 -0.28 9.38 -30.72
CA LYS A 2 -1.67 8.92 -30.52
C LYS A 2 -2.02 8.03 -31.71
N ARG A 3 -2.19 6.73 -31.48
CA ARG A 3 -2.79 5.84 -32.47
C ARG A 3 -3.93 5.10 -31.80
N ASP A 4 -5.08 5.76 -31.74
CA ASP A 4 -6.34 5.18 -31.32
C ASP A 4 -6.85 4.25 -32.44
N PHE A 5 -6.25 3.06 -32.57
CA PHE A 5 -6.68 2.01 -33.50
C PHE A 5 -7.91 1.24 -32.98
N VAL A 6 -8.91 1.93 -32.45
CA VAL A 6 -10.18 1.29 -32.03
C VAL A 6 -11.22 1.61 -33.09
N THR A 7 -11.15 0.91 -34.21
CA THR A 7 -11.97 1.25 -35.39
C THR A 7 -13.37 0.65 -35.39
N PHE A 8 -13.67 -0.37 -34.57
CA PHE A 8 -15.01 -0.96 -34.54
C PHE A 8 -15.44 -1.42 -33.15
N VAL A 9 -16.46 -0.73 -32.62
CA VAL A 9 -17.23 -1.15 -31.45
C VAL A 9 -18.52 -1.80 -31.96
N ARG A 10 -18.78 -3.06 -31.57
CA ARG A 10 -20.03 -3.75 -31.88
C ARG A 10 -20.83 -3.97 -30.60
N SER A 11 -22.11 -3.59 -30.65
CA SER A 11 -23.09 -3.95 -29.62
C SER A 11 -23.62 -5.38 -29.87
N LEU A 12 -23.69 -6.18 -28.81
CA LEU A 12 -24.37 -7.48 -28.82
C LEU A 12 -25.82 -7.34 -28.32
N PRO A 13 -26.71 -8.30 -28.62
CA PRO A 13 -28.08 -8.31 -28.09
C PRO A 13 -28.16 -8.24 -26.56
N SER A 14 -27.09 -8.66 -25.87
CA SER A 14 -26.94 -8.57 -24.42
C SER A 14 -26.67 -7.15 -23.88
N GLY A 15 -26.60 -6.13 -24.74
CA GLY A 15 -26.27 -4.75 -24.36
C GLY A 15 -24.78 -4.52 -24.06
N VAL A 16 -23.93 -5.52 -24.30
CA VAL A 16 -22.49 -5.44 -24.03
C VAL A 16 -21.75 -5.00 -25.30
N PHE A 17 -20.92 -3.96 -25.17
CA PHE A 17 -20.05 -3.49 -26.24
C PHE A 17 -18.73 -4.25 -26.25
N ARG A 18 -18.26 -4.61 -27.45
CA ARG A 18 -16.95 -5.25 -27.66
C ARG A 18 -16.15 -4.52 -28.72
N ILE A 19 -14.84 -4.54 -28.57
CA ILE A 19 -13.88 -3.97 -29.51
C ILE A 19 -13.30 -5.06 -30.39
N LYS A 20 -13.15 -4.81 -31.68
CA LYS A 20 -12.41 -5.70 -32.59
C LYS A 20 -10.92 -5.41 -32.51
N THR A 21 -10.09 -6.38 -32.10
CA THR A 21 -8.62 -6.25 -32.15
C THR A 21 -8.09 -6.65 -33.52
N GLN A 22 -6.79 -6.39 -33.77
CA GLN A 22 -6.12 -6.83 -35.00
C GLN A 22 -5.67 -8.31 -34.95
N LEU A 23 -5.75 -8.95 -33.78
CA LEU A 23 -5.27 -10.32 -33.54
C LEU A 23 -6.32 -11.39 -33.91
N LEU A 24 -7.00 -11.22 -35.04
CA LEU A 24 -8.16 -12.04 -35.42
C LEU A 24 -7.78 -13.46 -35.85
N MET A 25 -6.64 -13.58 -36.53
CA MET A 25 -6.19 -14.81 -37.17
C MET A 25 -5.51 -15.79 -36.19
N ARG A 26 -5.08 -15.32 -35.01
CA ARG A 26 -4.45 -16.18 -33.99
C ARG A 26 -5.49 -17.11 -33.37
N LYS A 27 -5.13 -18.35 -33.02
CA LYS A 27 -6.05 -19.27 -32.33
C LYS A 27 -6.08 -18.95 -30.82
N ASP A 28 -6.86 -17.94 -30.44
CA ASP A 28 -7.04 -17.48 -29.06
C ASP A 28 -8.52 -17.45 -28.64
N PHE A 29 -8.75 -17.21 -27.34
CA PHE A 29 -10.07 -17.02 -26.77
C PHE A 29 -10.84 -15.85 -27.43
N LYS A 30 -12.17 -15.99 -27.49
CA LYS A 30 -13.06 -14.98 -28.07
C LYS A 30 -12.90 -13.61 -27.41
N ASN A 31 -12.74 -13.57 -26.09
CA ASN A 31 -12.56 -12.32 -25.35
C ASN A 31 -11.23 -11.65 -25.67
N PHE A 32 -10.19 -12.40 -26.02
CA PHE A 32 -8.89 -11.84 -26.41
C PHE A 32 -8.97 -11.14 -27.79
N LYS A 33 -9.69 -11.75 -28.73
CA LYS A 33 -9.93 -11.17 -30.06
C LYS A 33 -10.95 -10.02 -30.03
N TYR A 34 -11.94 -10.15 -29.17
CA TYR A 34 -13.08 -9.24 -29.05
C TYR A 34 -13.33 -8.83 -27.59
N PRO A 35 -12.42 -8.07 -26.95
CA PRO A 35 -12.54 -7.74 -25.53
C PRO A 35 -13.78 -6.90 -25.24
N ILE A 36 -14.32 -7.09 -24.05
CA ILE A 36 -15.48 -6.35 -23.56
C ILE A 36 -15.04 -4.92 -23.24
N LEU A 37 -15.70 -3.94 -23.83
CA LEU A 37 -15.45 -2.53 -23.57
C LEU A 37 -16.01 -2.14 -22.21
N LEU A 38 -15.16 -1.64 -21.32
CA LEU A 38 -15.55 -1.20 -19.99
C LEU A 38 -15.29 0.29 -19.79
N PRO A 39 -16.25 1.04 -19.19
CA PRO A 39 -16.05 2.44 -18.85
C PRO A 39 -14.93 2.59 -17.81
N SER A 40 -14.20 3.70 -17.90
CA SER A 40 -13.08 3.96 -16.98
C SER A 40 -13.53 4.24 -15.55
N ASP A 41 -14.70 4.87 -15.37
CA ASP A 41 -15.17 5.36 -14.08
C ASP A 41 -16.48 4.66 -13.69
N HIS A 42 -16.35 3.40 -13.30
CA HIS A 42 -17.48 2.61 -12.82
C HIS A 42 -17.04 1.74 -11.64
N ILE A 43 -17.89 1.65 -10.62
CA ILE A 43 -17.57 0.96 -9.36
C ILE A 43 -17.22 -0.52 -9.57
N VAL A 44 -17.90 -1.20 -10.49
CA VAL A 44 -17.63 -2.60 -10.83
C VAL A 44 -16.22 -2.77 -11.40
N VAL A 45 -15.77 -1.84 -12.26
CA VAL A 45 -14.43 -1.89 -12.86
C VAL A 45 -13.36 -1.68 -11.78
N GLN A 46 -13.60 -0.75 -10.85
CA GLN A 46 -12.69 -0.52 -9.72
C GLN A 46 -12.60 -1.75 -8.81
N LYS A 47 -13.74 -2.35 -8.45
CA LYS A 47 -13.76 -3.58 -7.63
C LYS A 47 -13.11 -4.76 -8.33
N MET A 48 -13.33 -4.93 -9.64
CA MET A 48 -12.70 -5.98 -10.44
C MET A 48 -11.18 -5.84 -10.49
N ILE A 49 -10.67 -4.63 -10.74
CA ILE A 49 -9.24 -4.34 -10.73
C ILE A 49 -8.65 -4.64 -9.35
N MET A 50 -9.29 -4.17 -8.27
CA MET A 50 -8.83 -4.40 -6.90
C MET A 50 -8.83 -5.89 -6.54
N HIS A 51 -9.85 -6.64 -6.96
CA HIS A 51 -9.93 -8.08 -6.75
C HIS A 51 -8.75 -8.78 -7.46
N LYS A 52 -8.53 -8.52 -8.75
CA LYS A 52 -7.40 -9.09 -9.50
C LYS A 52 -6.05 -8.71 -8.91
N HIS A 53 -5.89 -7.46 -8.47
CA HIS A 53 -4.68 -6.99 -7.82
C HIS A 53 -4.37 -7.77 -6.53
N LYS A 54 -5.38 -8.06 -5.71
CA LYS A 54 -5.22 -8.87 -4.49
C LYS A 54 -4.96 -10.35 -4.79
N THR A 55 -5.68 -10.95 -5.74
CA THR A 55 -5.49 -12.38 -6.11
C THR A 55 -4.14 -12.65 -6.76
N LEU A 56 -3.54 -11.64 -7.38
CA LEU A 56 -2.22 -11.71 -8.01
C LEU A 56 -1.11 -11.17 -7.08
N SER A 57 -1.32 -11.25 -5.76
CA SER A 57 -0.33 -10.89 -4.74
C SER A 57 0.23 -9.48 -4.90
N HIS A 58 -0.65 -8.49 -5.10
CA HIS A 58 -0.29 -7.08 -5.19
C HIS A 58 0.62 -6.73 -6.38
N CYS A 59 0.47 -7.42 -7.50
CA CYS A 59 1.28 -7.21 -8.69
C CYS A 59 1.22 -5.78 -9.26
N GLU A 60 2.24 -5.45 -10.05
CA GLU A 60 2.39 -4.15 -10.68
C GLU A 60 1.28 -3.80 -11.68
N VAL A 61 1.15 -2.50 -11.95
CA VAL A 61 0.20 -1.94 -12.92
C VAL A 61 0.35 -2.58 -14.30
N GLN A 62 1.59 -2.82 -14.76
CA GLN A 62 1.84 -3.39 -16.08
C GLN A 62 1.33 -4.83 -16.19
N THR A 63 1.57 -5.65 -15.17
CA THR A 63 1.08 -7.03 -15.11
C THR A 63 -0.44 -7.08 -15.09
N LEU A 64 -1.08 -6.26 -14.25
CA LEU A 64 -2.54 -6.10 -14.23
C LEU A 64 -3.10 -5.67 -15.58
N MET A 65 -2.45 -4.71 -16.25
CA MET A 65 -2.86 -4.27 -17.57
C MET A 65 -2.82 -5.40 -18.61
N SER A 66 -1.77 -6.22 -18.60
CA SER A 66 -1.64 -7.34 -19.53
C SER A 66 -2.73 -8.38 -19.31
N ILE A 67 -2.94 -8.80 -18.06
CA ILE A 67 -3.94 -9.82 -17.70
C ILE A 67 -5.35 -9.31 -17.98
N LEU A 68 -5.68 -8.07 -17.59
CA LEU A 68 -7.00 -7.50 -17.85
C LEU A 68 -7.29 -7.33 -19.34
N ARG A 69 -6.26 -7.08 -20.16
CA ARG A 69 -6.40 -6.94 -21.63
C ARG A 69 -6.78 -8.24 -22.32
N GLU A 70 -6.58 -9.39 -21.69
CA GLU A 70 -6.98 -10.68 -22.27
C GLU A 70 -8.50 -10.82 -22.39
N GLU A 71 -9.24 -10.10 -21.56
CA GLU A 71 -10.69 -10.18 -21.51
C GLU A 71 -11.40 -8.83 -21.73
N PHE A 72 -10.79 -7.74 -21.29
CA PHE A 72 -11.42 -6.43 -21.17
C PHE A 72 -10.62 -5.31 -21.83
N TRP A 73 -11.35 -4.41 -22.48
CA TRP A 73 -10.83 -3.14 -22.96
C TRP A 73 -11.32 -2.01 -22.07
N ILE A 74 -10.58 -1.76 -20.99
CA ILE A 74 -10.89 -0.69 -20.05
C ILE A 74 -10.43 0.65 -20.64
N LEU A 75 -11.35 1.59 -20.78
CA LEU A 75 -11.01 2.95 -21.22
C LEU A 75 -9.99 3.57 -20.25
N LYS A 76 -8.97 4.24 -20.80
CA LYS A 76 -7.88 4.86 -20.02
C LYS A 76 -7.26 3.87 -19.00
N SER A 77 -7.15 2.59 -19.37
CA SER A 77 -6.82 1.46 -18.48
C SER A 77 -5.72 1.76 -17.47
N ARG A 78 -4.56 2.26 -17.91
CA ARG A 78 -3.43 2.59 -17.03
C ARG A 78 -3.82 3.58 -15.92
N ARG A 79 -4.57 4.64 -16.25
CA ARG A 79 -5.04 5.64 -15.29
C ARG A 79 -6.06 5.03 -14.33
N THR A 80 -6.99 4.24 -14.86
CA THR A 80 -8.04 3.56 -14.08
C THR A 80 -7.43 2.57 -13.08
N ILE A 81 -6.47 1.76 -13.51
CA ILE A 81 -5.78 0.78 -12.67
C ILE A 81 -4.98 1.48 -11.58
N ARG A 82 -4.21 2.52 -11.90
CA ARG A 82 -3.50 3.32 -10.89
C ARG A 82 -4.44 3.93 -9.86
N LYS A 83 -5.59 4.48 -10.30
CA LYS A 83 -6.61 5.04 -9.40
C LYS A 83 -7.11 3.98 -8.42
N ALA A 84 -7.39 2.77 -8.90
CA ALA A 84 -7.87 1.68 -8.07
C ALA A 84 -6.80 1.17 -7.08
N ILE A 85 -5.57 0.97 -7.52
CA ILE A 85 -4.49 0.44 -6.66
C ILE A 85 -4.04 1.47 -5.62
N LYS A 86 -4.16 2.78 -5.88
CA LYS A 86 -3.79 3.84 -4.94
C LYS A 86 -4.53 3.75 -3.59
N THR A 87 -5.71 3.14 -3.55
CA THR A 87 -6.48 2.91 -2.31
C THR A 87 -6.10 1.60 -1.60
N CYS A 88 -5.17 0.81 -2.14
CA CYS A 88 -4.69 -0.42 -1.52
C CYS A 88 -3.80 -0.10 -0.30
N THR A 89 -4.27 -0.47 0.88
CA THR A 89 -3.56 -0.22 2.15
C THR A 89 -2.25 -0.99 2.24
N VAL A 90 -2.20 -2.20 1.69
CA VAL A 90 -1.00 -3.04 1.69
C VAL A 90 0.10 -2.37 0.86
N CYS A 91 -0.19 -2.03 -0.40
CA CYS A 91 0.77 -1.32 -1.26
C CYS A 91 1.18 0.03 -0.67
N ARG A 92 0.24 0.78 -0.09
CA ARG A 92 0.53 2.07 0.54
C ARG A 92 1.49 1.94 1.72
N ARG A 93 1.42 0.84 2.49
CA ARG A 93 2.37 0.56 3.57
C ARG A 93 3.75 0.19 3.04
N PHE A 94 3.82 -0.63 1.99
CA PHE A 94 5.10 -0.98 1.34
C PHE A 94 5.77 0.23 0.65
N GLU A 95 4.98 1.16 0.13
CA GLU A 95 5.48 2.39 -0.51
C GLU A 95 5.78 3.52 0.51
N ALA A 96 5.38 3.34 1.78
CA ALA A 96 5.58 4.36 2.81
C ALA A 96 7.08 4.60 3.04
N LYS A 97 7.53 5.84 2.82
CA LYS A 97 8.88 6.26 3.16
C LYS A 97 8.98 6.48 4.67
N HIS A 98 10.17 6.21 5.22
CA HIS A 98 10.47 6.63 6.59
C HIS A 98 10.28 8.15 6.70
N PRO A 99 9.62 8.63 7.76
CA PRO A 99 9.60 10.06 8.03
C PRO A 99 11.04 10.52 8.25
N GLU A 100 11.50 11.49 7.47
CA GLU A 100 12.67 12.28 7.82
C GLU A 100 12.28 13.14 9.01
N VAL A 101 12.63 12.68 10.20
CA VAL A 101 12.47 13.46 11.42
C VAL A 101 13.72 14.33 11.55
N GLN A 102 13.55 15.65 11.50
CA GLN A 102 14.61 16.56 11.93
C GLN A 102 14.85 16.30 13.41
N ALA A 103 16.09 15.94 13.77
CA ALA A 103 16.46 15.75 15.16
C ALA A 103 16.23 17.09 15.89
N ALA A 104 15.30 17.10 16.84
CA ALA A 104 15.13 18.24 17.71
C ALA A 104 16.39 18.40 18.58
N PRO A 105 16.80 19.64 18.92
CA PRO A 105 17.87 19.84 19.89
C PRO A 105 17.53 19.12 21.19
N LEU A 106 18.54 18.50 21.80
CA LEU A 106 18.39 17.88 23.10
C LEU A 106 17.99 18.97 24.12
N PRO A 107 17.05 18.69 25.05
CA PRO A 107 16.74 19.62 26.12
C PRO A 107 17.98 19.90 26.96
N GLU A 108 18.07 21.11 27.50
CA GLU A 108 19.22 21.57 28.30
C GLU A 108 19.48 20.65 29.51
N ASP A 109 18.42 20.10 30.10
CA ASP A 109 18.48 19.08 31.16
C ASP A 109 19.21 17.78 30.76
N ARG A 110 19.44 17.53 29.47
CA ARG A 110 20.26 16.40 28.99
C ARG A 110 21.71 16.78 28.67
N LEU A 111 22.03 18.08 28.67
CA LEU A 111 23.33 18.61 28.23
C LEU A 111 24.14 19.18 29.39
N ARG A 112 23.51 19.51 30.52
CA ARG A 112 24.21 20.03 31.70
C ARG A 112 25.02 18.93 32.38
N ASP A 113 26.17 19.30 32.91
CA ASP A 113 26.94 18.45 33.82
C ASP A 113 26.20 18.40 35.16
N PHE A 114 25.96 17.18 35.65
CA PHE A 114 25.30 16.94 36.93
C PHE A 114 26.27 16.22 37.87
N ALA A 115 26.19 16.54 39.16
CA ALA A 115 26.83 15.74 40.19
C ALA A 115 26.19 14.33 40.22
N THR A 116 26.97 13.33 40.66
CA THR A 116 26.46 11.97 40.84
C THR A 116 25.22 12.00 41.72
N PHE A 117 24.11 11.44 41.23
CA PHE A 117 22.79 11.42 41.90
C PHE A 117 22.01 12.74 41.96
N GLU A 118 22.43 13.80 41.27
CA GLU A 118 21.69 15.08 41.22
C GLU A 118 20.38 14.98 40.42
N THR A 119 20.40 14.25 39.31
CA THR A 119 19.21 13.97 38.50
C THR A 119 18.95 12.47 38.41
N THR A 120 17.73 12.04 38.71
CA THR A 120 17.29 10.65 38.60
C THR A 120 16.12 10.50 37.64
N GLY A 121 16.28 9.71 36.58
CA GLY A 121 15.16 9.30 35.74
C GLY A 121 14.35 8.21 36.42
N ILE A 122 13.03 8.41 36.52
CA ILE A 122 12.08 7.40 36.99
C ILE A 122 11.23 7.00 35.78
N ASP A 123 11.33 5.74 35.36
CA ASP A 123 10.42 5.15 34.40
C ASP A 123 9.53 4.12 35.09
N LEU A 124 8.25 4.11 34.74
CA LEU A 124 7.28 3.16 35.27
C LEU A 124 7.02 2.10 34.21
N ALA A 125 7.39 0.86 34.52
CA ALA A 125 7.00 -0.26 33.69
C ALA A 125 5.46 -0.36 33.64
N GLY A 126 4.92 -0.70 32.46
CA GLY A 126 3.51 -1.05 32.31
C GLY A 126 3.13 -2.28 33.18
N PRO A 127 1.83 -2.66 33.21
CA PRO A 127 1.36 -3.74 34.06
C PRO A 127 2.16 -5.03 33.81
N LEU A 128 2.76 -5.57 34.87
CA LEU A 128 3.50 -6.82 34.81
C LEU A 128 2.52 -7.98 35.02
N TYR A 129 2.63 -9.00 34.18
CA TYR A 129 1.80 -10.20 34.30
C TYR A 129 2.58 -11.29 35.02
N LEU A 130 2.00 -11.83 36.10
CA LEU A 130 2.56 -12.96 36.82
C LEU A 130 2.34 -14.27 36.03
N ARG A 131 3.05 -15.34 36.40
CA ARG A 131 2.96 -16.64 35.70
C ARG A 131 1.54 -17.24 35.68
N ASP A 132 0.70 -16.84 36.62
CA ASP A 132 -0.71 -17.24 36.72
C ASP A 132 -1.66 -16.35 35.88
N GLY A 133 -1.12 -15.37 35.14
CA GLY A 133 -1.89 -14.43 34.32
C GLY A 133 -2.53 -13.28 35.09
N SER A 134 -2.32 -13.21 36.41
CA SER A 134 -2.81 -12.08 37.21
C SER A 134 -1.98 -10.81 36.94
N LYS A 135 -2.66 -9.65 36.97
CA LYS A 135 -2.02 -8.34 36.80
C LYS A 135 -1.40 -7.92 38.12
N ALA A 136 -0.07 -7.79 38.15
CA ALA A 136 0.65 -7.15 39.24
C ALA A 136 0.93 -5.69 38.88
N TRP A 137 0.44 -4.78 39.72
CA TRP A 137 0.87 -3.38 39.69
C TRP A 137 2.18 -3.29 40.44
N SER A 138 3.25 -3.09 39.69
CA SER A 138 4.59 -3.11 40.22
C SER A 138 5.10 -1.68 40.35
N PHE A 139 5.17 -1.16 41.58
CA PHE A 139 5.74 0.17 41.87
C PHE A 139 7.27 0.10 42.06
N TYR A 140 7.99 -0.69 41.24
CA TYR A 140 9.45 -0.67 41.31
C TYR A 140 9.96 0.56 40.56
N THR A 141 10.57 1.48 41.29
CA THR A 141 11.40 2.54 40.72
C THR A 141 12.63 1.89 40.07
N LEU A 142 12.64 1.78 38.74
CA LEU A 142 13.88 1.56 38.01
C LEU A 142 14.65 2.87 38.02
N VAL A 143 15.55 3.03 38.99
CA VAL A 143 16.50 4.15 39.00
C VAL A 143 17.62 3.78 38.03
N GLN A 144 17.49 4.25 36.78
CA GLN A 144 18.56 4.08 35.80
C GLN A 144 19.61 5.16 36.04
N PHE A 145 20.64 4.85 36.83
CA PHE A 145 21.80 5.72 37.00
C PHE A 145 22.58 5.76 35.69
N THR A 146 22.28 6.73 34.83
CA THR A 146 23.09 6.97 33.62
C THR A 146 24.24 7.87 34.02
N VAL A 147 25.35 7.30 34.45
CA VAL A 147 26.62 8.03 34.59
C VAL A 147 27.31 8.00 33.24
N LEU A 148 27.13 9.06 32.44
CA LEU A 148 27.95 9.27 31.25
C LEU A 148 29.20 10.07 31.68
N TYR A 149 30.26 9.38 32.09
CA TYR A 149 31.59 10.00 32.13
C TYR A 149 32.06 10.19 30.68
N ILE A 150 31.81 11.37 30.11
CA ILE A 150 32.65 11.86 29.01
C ILE A 150 33.91 12.40 29.69
N LEU A 151 34.88 11.52 29.90
CA LEU A 151 36.26 11.93 30.17
C LEU A 151 36.87 12.47 28.87
N ASN A 152 37.56 13.61 29.01
CA ASN A 152 38.44 14.24 28.03
C ASN A 152 39.27 13.25 27.21
#